data_AF-A0A8J3BV31-F1
#
_entry.id   AF-A0A8J3BV31-F1
#
_cell.length_a   1.000
_cell.length_b   1.000
_cell.length_c   1.000
_cell.angle_alpha   90.00
_cell.angle_beta   90.00
_cell.angle_gamma   90.00
#
_symmetry.space_group_name_H-M   'P 1'
#
loop_
_entity.id
_entity.type
_entity.pdbx_description
1 polymer ?
#
loop_
_entity_poly.entity_id
_entity_poly.type
_entity_poly.pdbx_seq_one_letter_code
_entity_poly.pdbx_strand_id
1 'polypeptide(L)'
;MPTFRKKPVEVEAIQFDGQLASTEDINRLGAGAVYVPRGYEHRMRYDSEQDRSNGHVLDDAPPYLVIHTLEGDHRANVGDWIIRGVAGELYPCKPDIFEATYDPA
;
A
#
# COMPACT_ATOMS: atom_id res chain seq x y z
N MET A 1 4.80 -22.08 26.04
CA MET A 1 4.20 -20.75 25.80
C MET A 1 2.76 -20.96 25.39
N PRO A 2 1.80 -20.12 25.83
CA PRO A 2 0.41 -20.24 25.38
C PRO A 2 0.32 -19.94 23.88
N THR A 3 -0.49 -20.71 23.16
CA THR A 3 -0.75 -20.55 21.73
C THR A 3 -2.16 -20.02 21.52
N PHE A 4 -2.35 -19.15 20.54
CA PHE A 4 -3.64 -18.57 20.19
C PHE A 4 -3.91 -18.77 18.70
N ARG A 5 -5.20 -18.82 18.31
CA ARG A 5 -5.64 -18.85 16.91
C ARG A 5 -6.39 -17.57 16.57
N LYS A 6 -6.16 -17.01 15.37
CA LYS A 6 -6.94 -15.88 14.85
C LYS A 6 -8.39 -16.31 14.65
N LYS A 7 -9.35 -15.41 14.89
CA LYS A 7 -10.76 -15.64 14.54
C LYS A 7 -10.91 -15.63 13.00
N PRO A 8 -11.85 -16.40 12.42
CA PRO A 8 -12.18 -16.28 11.01
C PRO A 8 -12.71 -14.87 10.74
N VAL A 9 -12.19 -14.23 9.69
CA VAL A 9 -12.53 -12.86 9.28
C VAL A 9 -12.54 -12.81 7.76
N GLU A 10 -13.63 -12.31 7.18
CA GLU A 10 -13.69 -11.84 5.80
C GLU A 10 -13.17 -10.41 5.73
N VAL A 11 -12.44 -10.06 4.68
CA VAL A 11 -11.82 -8.75 4.52
C VAL A 11 -12.27 -8.07 3.23
N GLU A 12 -12.40 -6.75 3.27
CA GLU A 12 -12.51 -5.93 2.08
C GLU A 12 -11.10 -5.49 1.66
N ALA A 13 -10.76 -5.67 0.39
CA ALA A 13 -9.45 -5.29 -0.13
C ALA A 13 -9.54 -4.80 -1.58
N ILE A 14 -8.65 -3.86 -1.93
CA ILE A 14 -8.54 -3.30 -3.28
C ILE A 14 -7.08 -3.35 -3.70
N GLN A 15 -6.81 -3.87 -4.90
CA GLN A 15 -5.47 -3.87 -5.47
C GLN A 15 -5.14 -2.48 -6.01
N PHE A 16 -3.99 -1.93 -5.63
CA PHE A 16 -3.52 -0.65 -6.14
C PHE A 16 -2.86 -0.83 -7.52
N ASP A 17 -3.45 -0.25 -8.56
CA ASP A 17 -2.98 -0.40 -9.95
C ASP A 17 -2.06 0.74 -10.43
N GLY A 18 -1.71 1.68 -9.55
CA GLY A 18 -0.90 2.85 -9.90
C GLY A 18 -1.69 4.04 -10.44
N GLN A 19 -3.02 3.94 -10.53
CA GLN A 19 -3.89 4.98 -11.06
C GLN A 19 -4.61 5.77 -9.95
N LEU A 20 -5.08 6.96 -10.31
CA LEU A 20 -5.87 7.79 -9.40
C LEU A 20 -7.24 7.15 -9.09
N ALA A 21 -7.83 6.41 -10.03
CA ALA A 21 -9.11 5.73 -9.83
C ALA A 21 -9.05 4.70 -8.68
N SER A 22 -8.07 3.80 -8.70
CA SER A 22 -7.88 2.85 -7.60
C SER A 22 -7.53 3.55 -6.29
N THR A 23 -6.80 4.67 -6.34
CA THR A 23 -6.53 5.51 -5.16
C THR A 23 -7.81 6.07 -4.54
N GLU A 24 -8.77 6.51 -5.37
CA GLU A 24 -10.07 7.01 -4.90
C GLU A 24 -10.92 5.88 -4.29
N ASP A 25 -10.92 4.71 -4.92
CA ASP A 25 -11.58 3.52 -4.37
C ASP A 25 -10.97 3.13 -3.01
N ILE A 26 -9.64 3.14 -2.90
CA ILE A 26 -8.92 2.86 -1.65
C ILE A 26 -9.25 3.91 -0.57
N ASN A 27 -9.33 5.18 -0.90
CA ASN A 27 -9.74 6.22 0.06
C ASN A 27 -11.21 6.10 0.48
N ARG A 28 -12.06 5.49 -0.34
CA ARG A 28 -13.44 5.11 0.06
C ARG A 28 -13.47 3.90 0.98
N LEU A 29 -12.50 2.99 0.86
CA LEU A 29 -12.34 1.83 1.73
C LEU A 29 -11.94 2.23 3.15
N GLY A 30 -11.08 3.24 3.28
CA GLY A 30 -10.63 3.77 4.57
C GLY A 30 -9.79 5.03 4.39
N ALA A 31 -9.63 5.79 5.48
CA ALA A 31 -8.80 7.00 5.44
C ALA A 31 -7.31 6.65 5.59
N GLY A 32 -6.44 7.50 5.04
CA GLY A 32 -5.00 7.46 5.30
C GLY A 32 -4.13 7.06 4.12
N ALA A 33 -4.67 6.92 2.91
CA ALA A 33 -3.90 6.65 1.70
C ALA A 33 -3.57 7.94 0.93
N VAL A 34 -2.28 8.25 0.79
CA VAL A 34 -1.77 9.39 0.03
C VAL A 34 -1.08 8.89 -1.23
N TYR A 35 -1.52 9.36 -2.40
CA TYR A 35 -0.91 9.01 -3.68
C TYR A 35 0.29 9.89 -3.99
N VAL A 36 1.43 9.24 -4.27
CA VAL A 36 2.64 9.89 -4.76
C VAL A 36 2.75 9.61 -6.26
N PRO A 37 2.62 10.64 -7.12
CA PRO A 37 2.67 10.44 -8.57
C PRO A 37 4.03 9.99 -9.07
N ARG A 38 4.06 9.49 -10.31
CA ARG A 38 5.30 9.14 -11.03
C ARG A 38 6.27 10.33 -11.05
N GLY A 39 7.54 10.09 -10.74
CA GLY A 39 8.59 11.11 -10.78
C GLY A 39 8.52 12.18 -9.68
N TYR A 40 7.50 12.18 -8.82
CA TYR A 40 7.41 13.16 -7.73
C TYR A 40 8.31 12.80 -6.56
N GLU A 41 8.94 13.81 -5.98
CA GLU A 41 9.78 13.68 -4.80
C GLU A 41 8.96 13.36 -3.55
N HIS A 42 9.44 12.40 -2.77
CA HIS A 42 8.87 12.08 -1.46
C HIS A 42 9.89 11.26 -0.63
N ARG A 43 9.86 11.43 0.69
CA ARG A 43 10.81 10.79 1.63
C ARG A 43 10.83 9.25 1.66
N MET A 44 9.90 8.60 0.96
CA MET A 44 9.73 7.14 0.93
C MET A 44 10.15 6.53 -0.42
N ARG A 45 10.81 7.33 -1.26
CA ARG A 45 11.48 6.85 -2.45
C ARG A 45 12.60 5.90 -2.06
N TYR A 46 12.80 4.86 -2.86
CA TYR A 46 13.97 4.00 -2.73
C TYR A 46 15.18 4.68 -3.35
N ASP A 47 16.38 4.32 -2.90
CA ASP A 47 17.64 4.80 -3.50
C ASP A 47 17.76 4.40 -4.98
N SER A 48 17.10 3.30 -5.39
CA SER A 48 17.02 2.88 -6.79
C SER A 48 16.13 3.76 -7.66
N GLU A 49 15.31 4.63 -7.06
CA GLU A 49 14.40 5.55 -7.75
C GLU A 49 14.99 6.97 -7.84
N GLN A 50 16.23 7.15 -7.40
CA GLN A 50 16.96 8.40 -7.44
C GLN A 50 18.08 8.33 -8.48
N ASP A 51 18.26 9.42 -9.22
CA ASP A 51 19.40 9.64 -10.10
C ASP A 51 20.66 9.84 -9.26
N ARG A 52 21.57 8.88 -9.35
CA ARG A 52 22.83 8.88 -8.57
C ARG A 52 23.79 10.01 -8.97
N SER A 53 23.58 10.67 -10.10
CA SER A 53 24.45 11.75 -10.57
C SER A 53 24.14 13.09 -9.90
N ASN A 54 22.88 13.31 -9.49
CA ASN A 54 22.40 14.60 -9.00
C ASN A 54 21.50 14.53 -7.76
N GLY A 55 21.06 13.34 -7.34
CA GLY A 55 20.21 13.12 -6.17
C GLY A 55 18.72 13.40 -6.38
N HIS A 56 18.29 13.74 -7.60
CA HIS A 56 16.88 13.93 -7.93
C HIS A 56 16.16 12.59 -8.13
N VAL A 57 14.83 12.57 -7.98
CA VAL A 57 14.02 11.40 -8.34
C VAL A 57 14.03 11.21 -9.85
N LEU A 58 14.11 9.95 -10.30
CA LEU A 58 14.00 9.61 -11.72
C LEU A 58 12.61 10.01 -12.27
N ASP A 59 12.55 10.61 -13.46
CA ASP A 59 11.29 11.01 -14.10
C ASP A 59 10.33 9.82 -14.28
N ASP A 60 10.85 8.60 -14.43
CA ASP A 60 10.08 7.38 -14.60
C ASP A 60 9.81 6.62 -13.29
N ALA A 61 10.30 7.12 -12.13
CA ALA A 61 10.10 6.50 -10.83
C ALA A 61 8.60 6.21 -10.59
N PRO A 62 8.22 4.96 -10.28
CA PRO A 62 6.83 4.53 -10.33
C PRO A 62 5.95 5.26 -9.30
N PRO A 63 4.65 5.42 -9.54
CA PRO A 63 3.76 5.91 -8.51
C PRO A 63 3.62 4.88 -7.37
N TYR A 64 3.26 5.35 -6.18
CA TYR A 64 3.00 4.51 -5.02
C TYR A 64 2.03 5.19 -4.04
N LEU A 65 1.51 4.44 -3.07
CA LEU A 65 0.73 4.98 -1.96
C LEU A 65 1.54 5.01 -0.67
N VAL A 66 1.38 6.08 0.10
CA VAL A 66 1.72 6.11 1.52
C VAL A 66 0.46 5.84 2.32
N ILE A 67 0.48 4.79 3.12
CA ILE A 67 -0.61 4.41 4.03
C ILE A 67 -0.19 4.81 5.44
N HIS A 68 -0.89 5.78 6.03
CA HIS A 68 -0.68 6.20 7.40
C HIS A 68 -1.36 5.21 8.36
N THR A 69 -0.56 4.44 9.10
CA THR A 69 -1.04 3.48 10.09
C THR A 69 -0.63 3.92 11.51
N LEU A 70 -1.15 3.23 12.52
CA LEU A 70 -0.74 3.43 13.91
C LEU A 70 0.72 3.02 14.18
N GLU A 71 1.30 2.17 13.33
CA GLU A 71 2.70 1.73 13.40
C GLU A 71 3.64 2.69 12.65
N GLY A 72 3.08 3.67 11.95
CA GLY A 72 3.78 4.63 11.11
C GLY A 72 3.33 4.56 9.65
N ASP A 73 4.09 5.23 8.80
CA ASP A 73 3.82 5.30 7.38
C ASP A 73 4.33 4.03 6.67
N HIS A 74 3.47 3.40 5.87
CA HIS A 74 3.84 2.26 5.04
C HIS A 74 3.71 2.60 3.56
N ARG A 75 4.64 2.11 2.75
CA ARG A 75 4.60 2.25 1.30
C ARG A 75 3.91 1.05 0.66
N ALA A 76 2.89 1.30 -0.16
CA ALA A 76 2.28 0.31 -1.04
C ALA A 76 2.67 0.59 -2.50
N ASN A 77 3.29 -0.39 -3.14
CA ASN A 77 3.67 -0.31 -4.55
C ASN A 77 2.52 -0.76 -5.45
N VAL A 78 2.61 -0.44 -6.74
CA VAL A 78 1.69 -0.97 -7.74
C VAL A 78 1.66 -2.50 -7.66
N GLY A 79 0.45 -3.06 -7.63
CA GLY A 79 0.17 -4.47 -7.44
C GLY A 79 -0.16 -4.86 -6.00
N ASP A 80 0.29 -4.11 -4.99
CA ASP A 80 -0.01 -4.41 -3.60
C ASP A 80 -1.52 -4.29 -3.31
N TRP A 81 -2.02 -5.15 -2.43
CA TRP A 81 -3.38 -5.09 -1.92
C TRP A 81 -3.47 -4.14 -0.75
N ILE A 82 -4.50 -3.29 -0.72
CA ILE A 82 -4.84 -2.48 0.43
C ILE A 82 -6.05 -3.09 1.12
N ILE A 83 -5.85 -3.57 2.35
CA ILE A 83 -6.86 -4.27 3.15
C ILE A 83 -7.43 -3.31 4.17
N ARG A 84 -8.75 -3.34 4.34
CA ARG A 84 -9.44 -2.67 5.44
C ARG A 84 -9.37 -3.49 6.72
N GLY A 85 -8.82 -2.91 7.77
CA GLY A 85 -8.83 -3.46 9.12
C GLY A 85 -10.17 -3.25 9.83
N VAL A 86 -10.28 -3.83 11.03
CA VAL A 86 -11.56 -3.92 11.77
C VAL A 86 -12.07 -2.58 12.28
N ALA A 87 -11.20 -1.59 12.47
CA ALA A 87 -11.56 -0.23 12.86
C ALA A 87 -11.54 0.75 11.67
N GLY A 88 -11.45 0.24 10.43
CA GLY A 88 -11.41 1.03 9.21
C GLY A 88 -10.03 1.56 8.82
N GLU A 89 -8.99 1.16 9.54
CA GLU A 89 -7.59 1.40 9.18
C GLU A 89 -7.21 0.66 7.90
N LEU A 90 -6.21 1.15 7.18
CA LEU A 90 -5.73 0.52 5.96
C LEU A 90 -4.37 -0.14 6.19
N TYR A 91 -4.16 -1.31 5.58
CA TYR A 91 -2.88 -2.01 5.60
C TYR A 91 -2.47 -2.45 4.20
N PRO A 92 -1.22 -2.18 3.77
CA PRO A 92 -0.70 -2.77 2.55
C PRO A 92 -0.32 -4.24 2.76
N CYS A 93 -0.61 -5.07 1.77
CA CYS A 93 -0.32 -6.49 1.74
C CYS A 93 0.29 -6.84 0.38
N LYS A 94 1.38 -7.61 0.38
CA LYS A 94 2.03 -8.04 -0.86
C LYS A 94 1.14 -9.04 -1.62
N PRO A 95 1.15 -9.05 -2.96
CA PRO A 95 0.27 -9.91 -3.77
C PRO A 95 0.39 -11.38 -3.41
N ASP A 96 1.62 -11.87 -3.31
CA ASP A 96 1.96 -13.25 -2.97
C ASP A 96 1.49 -13.63 -1.56
N ILE A 97 1.63 -12.71 -0.60
CA ILE A 97 1.13 -12.90 0.77
C ILE A 97 -0.40 -12.87 0.81
N PHE A 98 -1.04 -11.99 0.04
CA PHE A 98 -2.49 -11.89 -0.03
C PHE A 98 -3.10 -13.18 -0.60
N GLU A 99 -2.62 -13.62 -1.76
CA GLU A 99 -3.08 -14.85 -2.43
C GLU A 99 -2.83 -16.11 -1.60
N ALA A 100 -1.75 -16.15 -0.82
CA ALA A 100 -1.49 -17.27 0.09
C ALA A 100 -2.35 -17.25 1.37
N THR A 101 -3.00 -16.11 1.69
CA THR A 101 -3.74 -15.92 2.95
C THR A 101 -5.26 -15.87 2.77
N TYR A 102 -5.75 -15.42 1.62
CA TYR A 102 -7.17 -15.17 1.38
C TYR A 102 -7.65 -15.89 0.12
N ASP A 103 -8.81 -16.53 0.24
CA ASP A 103 -9.58 -17.06 -0.89
C ASP A 103 -10.73 -16.09 -1.23
N PRO A 104 -11.19 -16.05 -2.49
CA PRO A 104 -12.43 -15.38 -2.84
C PRO A 104 -13.61 -15.96 -2.03
N ALA A 105 -14.47 -15.08 -1.51
CA ALA A 105 -15.69 -15.46 -0.80
C ALA A 105 -16.81 -15.91 -1.76
#